data_AF-C9MX85-F1
#
_entry.id   AF-C9MX85-F1
#
_cell.length_a   1.000
_cell.length_b   1.000
_cell.length_c   1.000
_cell.angle_alpha   90.00
_cell.angle_beta   90.00
_cell.angle_gamma   90.00
#
_symmetry.space_group_name_H-M   'P 1'
#
loop_
_entity.id
_entity.type
_entity.pdbx_description
1 polymer ?
#
loop_
_entity_poly.entity_id
_entity_poly.type
_entity_poly.pdbx_seq_one_letter_code
_entity_poly.pdbx_strand_id
1 'polypeptide(L)'
;MKLFPHEKMIQMKGFDVTSIYLTGIIEKNVVQAMNNDDYEVIAFGRLYANGKGLHDIHMNQGSVDKFRKNDASYSDGGLFFRNRRDNKITAVFIAFITQSLNMPESV
;
A
#
# COMPACT_ATOMS: atom_id res chain seq x y z
N MET A 1 3.40 5.52 -21.26
CA MET A 1 4.52 5.78 -20.34
C MET A 1 4.57 4.64 -19.32
N LYS A 2 5.69 3.94 -19.15
CA LYS A 2 5.81 2.94 -18.07
C LYS A 2 6.00 3.69 -16.75
N LEU A 3 5.11 3.46 -15.78
CA LEU A 3 5.18 4.11 -14.46
C LEU A 3 6.38 3.62 -13.63
N PHE A 4 6.88 2.41 -13.90
CA PHE A 4 7.93 1.75 -13.13
C PHE A 4 9.04 1.17 -14.03
N PRO A 5 9.85 2.03 -14.67
CA PRO A 5 11.00 1.59 -15.47
C PRO A 5 12.07 0.96 -14.57
N HIS A 6 12.25 -0.36 -14.65
CA HIS A 6 13.13 -1.12 -13.75
C HIS A 6 14.58 -0.64 -13.79
N GLU A 7 15.05 -0.21 -14.95
CA GLU A 7 16.40 0.33 -15.17
C GLU A 7 16.68 1.65 -14.45
N LYS A 8 15.62 2.36 -14.01
CA LYS A 8 15.72 3.60 -13.22
C LYS A 8 15.35 3.40 -11.76
N MET A 9 15.04 2.17 -11.35
CA MET A 9 14.61 1.84 -10.01
C MET A 9 15.71 1.09 -9.27
N ILE A 10 15.95 1.47 -8.02
CA ILE A 10 16.79 0.67 -7.12
C ILE A 10 15.86 -0.35 -6.48
N GLN A 11 16.01 -1.62 -6.88
CA GLN A 11 15.35 -2.70 -6.18
C GLN A 11 15.92 -2.78 -4.76
N MET A 12 15.05 -2.58 -3.77
CA MET A 12 15.42 -2.82 -2.38
C MET A 12 15.75 -4.31 -2.26
N LYS A 13 17.02 -4.64 -1.94
CA LYS A 13 17.41 -6.02 -1.67
C LYS A 13 16.55 -6.51 -0.51
N GLY A 14 15.80 -7.58 -0.72
CA GLY A 14 15.06 -8.21 0.37
C GLY A 14 16.03 -8.47 1.52
N PHE A 15 15.67 -8.04 2.72
CA PHE A 15 16.38 -8.41 3.93
C PHE A 15 16.08 -9.89 4.17
N ASP A 16 16.93 -10.77 3.63
CA ASP A 16 16.94 -12.21 3.91
C ASP A 16 15.74 -13.02 3.33
N VAL A 17 16.07 -14.18 2.78
CA VAL A 17 15.17 -15.23 2.28
C VAL A 17 14.26 -15.86 3.36
N THR A 18 14.31 -15.40 4.61
CA THR A 18 13.53 -15.90 5.75
C THR A 18 12.39 -14.97 6.24
N SER A 19 11.93 -14.05 5.37
CA SER A 19 10.57 -13.46 5.40
C SER A 19 10.43 -12.09 6.11
N ILE A 20 10.91 -11.01 5.49
CA ILE A 20 10.32 -9.68 5.70
C ILE A 20 9.34 -9.39 4.58
N TYR A 21 8.04 -9.47 4.90
CA TYR A 21 6.97 -9.08 3.98
C TYR A 21 6.86 -7.55 3.90
N LEU A 22 6.51 -7.03 2.72
CA LEU A 22 6.20 -5.61 2.54
C LEU A 22 5.17 -5.12 3.57
N THR A 23 4.23 -5.99 3.95
CA THR A 23 3.25 -5.76 5.01
C THR A 23 3.91 -5.47 6.36
N GLY A 24 4.91 -6.25 6.77
CA GLY A 24 5.63 -6.03 8.04
C GLY A 24 6.41 -4.72 8.05
N ILE A 25 6.99 -4.32 6.92
CA ILE A 25 7.68 -3.02 6.80
C ILE A 25 6.66 -1.88 6.95
N ILE A 26 5.55 -1.94 6.22
CA ILE A 26 4.51 -0.91 6.27
C ILE A 26 3.90 -0.83 7.66
N GLU A 27 3.50 -1.96 8.23
CA GLU A 27 2.87 -2.05 9.56
C GLU A 27 3.78 -1.45 10.63
N LYS A 28 5.07 -1.81 10.64
CA LYS A 28 6.04 -1.21 11.57
C LYS A 28 6.07 0.32 11.46
N ASN A 29 6.13 0.86 10.25
CA ASN A 29 6.18 2.32 10.04
C ASN A 29 4.85 3.00 10.40
N VAL A 30 3.70 2.36 10.11
CA VAL A 30 2.37 2.84 10.51
C VAL A 30 2.26 2.91 12.02
N VAL A 31 2.60 1.84 12.73
CA VAL A 31 2.55 1.79 14.19
C VAL A 31 3.49 2.82 14.81
N GLN A 32 4.69 2.99 14.27
CA GLN A 32 5.63 4.03 14.73
C GLN A 32 5.07 5.44 14.53
N ALA A 33 4.43 5.72 13.38
CA ALA A 33 3.83 7.01 13.11
C ALA A 33 2.57 7.27 13.96
N MET A 34 1.73 6.25 14.20
CA MET A 34 0.54 6.38 15.05
C MET A 34 0.88 6.65 16.52
N ASN A 35 2.03 6.17 16.99
CA ASN A 35 2.50 6.39 18.36
C ASN A 35 3.37 7.64 18.52
N ASN A 36 3.40 8.52 17.51
CA ASN A 36 4.18 9.75 17.52
C ASN A 36 3.28 10.94 17.17
N ASP A 37 3.09 11.85 18.13
CA ASP A 37 2.21 13.02 17.98
C ASP A 37 2.63 13.99 16.87
N ASP A 38 3.89 13.92 16.43
CA ASP A 38 4.38 14.71 15.31
C ASP A 38 3.86 14.24 13.95
N TYR A 39 3.28 13.04 13.88
CA TYR A 39 2.83 12.44 12.63
C TYR A 39 1.32 12.29 12.59
N GLU A 40 0.79 12.36 11.38
CA GLU A 40 -0.57 11.98 11.06
C GLU A 40 -0.54 10.92 9.97
N VAL A 41 -1.21 9.80 10.23
CA VAL A 41 -1.39 8.72 9.26
C VAL A 41 -2.76 8.89 8.61
N ILE A 42 -2.77 9.02 7.29
CA ILE A 42 -3.98 9.21 6.50
C ILE A 42 -4.08 8.05 5.51
N ALA A 43 -5.14 7.27 5.61
CA ALA A 43 -5.46 6.22 4.64
C ALA A 43 -6.54 6.73 3.69
N PHE A 44 -6.27 6.69 2.39
CA PHE A 44 -7.23 7.01 1.34
C PHE A 44 -7.62 5.72 0.63
N GLY A 45 -8.91 5.44 0.59
CA GLY A 45 -9.48 4.23 0.01
C GLY A 45 -10.99 4.19 0.15
N ARG A 46 -11.57 3.03 -0.11
CA ARG A 46 -13.01 2.82 -0.08
C ARG A 46 -13.45 2.29 1.28
N LEU A 47 -14.40 2.95 1.93
CA LEU A 47 -15.00 2.41 3.16
C LEU A 47 -15.77 1.11 2.86
N TYR A 48 -15.56 0.08 3.67
CA TYR A 48 -16.40 -1.11 3.62
C TYR A 48 -17.86 -0.75 3.93
N ALA A 49 -18.80 -1.50 3.36
CA ALA A 49 -20.23 -1.28 3.59
C ALA A 49 -20.62 -1.36 5.08
N ASN A 50 -19.84 -2.10 5.89
CA ASN A 50 -20.04 -2.22 7.33
C ASN A 50 -19.40 -1.08 8.15
N GLY A 51 -18.68 -0.15 7.51
CA GLY A 51 -18.01 0.99 8.15
C GLY A 51 -16.81 0.64 9.04
N LYS A 52 -16.40 -0.63 9.12
CA LYS A 52 -15.37 -1.09 10.07
C LYS A 52 -13.94 -1.05 9.52
N GLY A 53 -13.74 -0.58 8.29
CA GLY A 53 -12.42 -0.47 7.71
C GLY A 53 -12.43 0.11 6.30
N LEU A 54 -11.23 0.32 5.78
CA LEU A 54 -10.99 0.77 4.41
C LEU A 54 -10.49 -0.41 3.57
N HIS A 55 -11.00 -0.52 2.35
CA HIS A 55 -10.49 -1.31 1.25
C HIS A 55 -9.88 -0.39 0.20
N ASP A 56 -9.32 -0.95 -0.87
CA ASP A 56 -8.82 -0.20 -2.02
C ASP A 56 -7.82 0.90 -1.63
N ILE A 57 -7.00 0.66 -0.60
CA ILE A 57 -5.91 1.59 -0.18
C ILE A 57 -4.67 1.47 -1.09
N HIS A 58 -4.78 0.68 -2.16
CA HIS A 58 -3.74 0.38 -3.14
C HIS A 58 -4.13 0.92 -4.52
N MET A 59 -3.18 0.94 -5.44
CA MET A 59 -3.43 1.21 -6.84
C MET A 59 -4.23 0.04 -7.45
N ASN A 60 -5.21 0.40 -8.26
CA ASN A 60 -6.17 -0.50 -8.90
C ASN A 60 -6.00 -0.54 -10.42
N GLN A 61 -4.89 -0.02 -10.96
CA GLN A 61 -4.65 0.03 -12.41
C GLN A 61 -3.90 -1.22 -12.92
N GLY A 62 -4.32 -1.73 -14.08
CA GLY A 62 -3.66 -2.83 -14.77
C GLY A 62 -4.22 -4.21 -14.42
N SER A 63 -5.42 -4.30 -13.85
CA SER A 63 -6.08 -5.59 -13.58
C SER A 63 -6.53 -6.24 -14.88
N VAL A 64 -6.42 -7.56 -14.92
CA VAL A 64 -6.79 -8.38 -16.09
C VAL A 64 -8.02 -9.25 -15.80
N ASP A 65 -8.56 -9.85 -16.86
CA ASP A 65 -9.69 -10.79 -16.81
C ASP A 65 -10.90 -10.27 -16.00
N LYS A 66 -11.41 -11.09 -15.08
CA LYS A 66 -12.59 -10.78 -14.25
C LYS A 66 -12.41 -9.57 -13.33
N PHE A 67 -11.16 -9.11 -13.13
CA PHE A 67 -10.82 -7.99 -12.28
C PHE A 67 -10.67 -6.67 -13.05
N ARG A 68 -10.69 -6.68 -14.39
CA ARG A 68 -10.64 -5.43 -15.20
C ARG A 68 -11.72 -4.42 -14.80
N LYS A 69 -12.87 -4.88 -14.31
CA LYS A 69 -13.94 -4.00 -13.82
C LYS A 69 -13.58 -3.18 -12.57
N ASN A 70 -12.50 -3.56 -11.87
CA ASN A 70 -11.98 -2.84 -10.71
C ASN A 70 -10.98 -1.75 -11.14
N ASP A 71 -10.47 -1.81 -12.38
CA ASP A 71 -9.75 -0.69 -12.99
C ASP A 71 -10.77 0.40 -13.32
N ALA A 72 -10.71 1.50 -12.57
CA ALA A 72 -11.50 2.67 -12.85
C ALA A 72 -10.64 3.94 -12.75
N SER A 73 -11.08 4.99 -13.44
CA SER A 73 -10.46 6.30 -13.24
C SER A 73 -10.72 6.75 -11.81
N TYR A 74 -9.67 7.27 -11.16
CA TYR A 74 -9.75 7.81 -9.79
C TYR A 74 -10.10 6.79 -8.70
N SER A 75 -9.84 5.49 -8.93
CA SER A 75 -10.11 4.41 -7.96
C SER A 75 -8.88 3.92 -7.19
N ASP A 76 -7.74 4.59 -7.33
CA ASP A 76 -6.51 4.25 -6.62
C ASP A 76 -6.55 4.81 -5.20
N GLY A 77 -6.11 4.01 -4.24
CA GLY A 77 -5.87 4.42 -2.86
C GLY A 77 -4.42 4.76 -2.57
N GLY A 78 -4.17 5.10 -1.32
CA GLY A 78 -2.82 5.32 -0.83
C GLY A 78 -2.74 5.54 0.67
N LEU A 79 -1.53 5.45 1.18
CA LEU A 79 -1.20 5.76 2.56
C LEU A 79 -0.31 7.00 2.60
N PHE A 80 -0.65 7.96 3.45
CA PHE A 80 0.08 9.21 3.58
C PHE A 80 0.52 9.41 5.03
N PHE A 81 1.72 9.95 5.18
CA PHE A 81 2.31 10.32 6.45
C PHE A 81 2.61 11.81 6.39
N ARG A 82 1.86 12.61 7.15
CA ARG A 82 2.12 14.04 7.28
C ARG A 82 2.96 14.28 8.53
N ASN A 83 4.15 14.84 8.37
CA ASN A 83 4.93 15.38 9.47
C ASN A 83 4.35 16.77 9.82
N ARG A 84 3.79 16.91 11.03
CA ARG A 84 3.16 18.15 11.50
C ARG A 84 4.16 19.27 11.79
N ARG A 85 5.43 18.95 12.03
CA ARG A 85 6.47 19.94 12.34
C ARG A 85 6.85 20.77 11.12
N ASP A 86 6.95 20.15 9.96
CA ASP A 86 7.37 20.81 8.71
C ASP A 86 6.36 20.71 7.56
N ASN A 87 5.19 20.13 7.82
CA ASN A 87 4.10 19.89 6.86
C ASN A 87 4.50 19.07 5.63
N LYS A 88 5.61 18.31 5.67
CA LYS A 88 5.95 17.39 4.59
C LYS A 88 5.03 16.18 4.59
N ILE A 89 4.67 15.72 3.39
CA ILE A 89 3.85 14.53 3.19
C ILE A 89 4.67 13.49 2.44
N THR A 90 4.78 12.31 3.04
CA THR A 90 5.30 11.11 2.37
C THR A 90 4.11 10.25 1.96
N ALA A 91 4.02 9.88 0.68
CA ALA A 91 2.97 9.02 0.15
C ALA A 91 3.53 7.65 -0.24
N VAL A 92 2.82 6.59 0.14
CA VAL A 92 3.12 5.20 -0.23
C VAL A 92 1.98 4.70 -1.13
N PHE A 93 2.34 4.37 -2.36
CA PHE A 93 1.46 3.73 -3.33
C PHE A 93 1.90 2.29 -3.55
N ILE A 94 0.97 1.36 -3.39
CA ILE A 94 1.22 -0.08 -3.50
C ILE A 94 0.42 -0.57 -4.69
N ALA A 95 1.04 -1.31 -5.61
CA ALA A 95 0.33 -2.06 -6.63
C ALA A 95 0.55 -3.55 -6.36
N PHE A 96 -0.53 -4.33 -6.35
CA PHE A 96 -0.45 -5.77 -6.26
C PHE A 96 -0.35 -6.39 -7.66
N ILE A 97 0.56 -7.35 -7.83
CA ILE A 97 0.56 -8.19 -9.05
C ILE A 97 -0.56 -9.25 -8.94
N THR A 98 -0.79 -9.78 -7.74
CA THR A 98 -1.88 -10.71 -7.43
C THR A 98 -2.51 -10.37 -6.08
N GLN A 99 -3.83 -10.43 -5.99
CA GLN A 99 -4.58 -10.33 -4.73
C GLN A 99 -5.30 -11.67 -4.50
N SER A 100 -4.74 -12.51 -3.62
CA SER A 100 -5.31 -13.81 -3.26
C SER A 100 -5.52 -13.84 -1.75
N LEU A 101 -6.73 -14.19 -1.33
CA LEU A 101 -7.04 -14.49 0.08
C LEU A 101 -6.62 -15.93 0.46
N ASN A 102 -6.21 -16.75 -0.52
CA ASN A 102 -5.67 -18.08 -0.26
C ASN A 102 -4.22 -17.92 0.20
N MET A 103 -4.02 -17.69 1.50
CA MET A 103 -2.78 -18.15 2.13
C MET A 103 -2.77 -19.69 2.03
N PRO A 104 -1.66 -20.34 1.66
CA PRO A 104 -1.52 -21.76 1.98
C PRO A 104 -1.69 -21.90 3.50
N GLU A 105 -2.53 -22.84 3.95
CA GLU A 105 -2.41 -23.34 5.32
C GLU A 105 -0.96 -23.76 5.51
N SER A 106 -0.23 -23.08 6.40
CA SER A 106 1.10 -23.44 6.91
C SER A 106 2.21 -23.71 5.88
N VAL A 107 3.27 -22.88 5.94
CA VAL A 107 4.64 -23.37 5.76
C VAL A 107 5.32 -23.32 7.11
#